data_AF-A0A8H3YDP6-F1
#
_entry.id   AF-A0A8H3YDP6-F1
#
_cell.length_a   1.000
_cell.length_b   1.000
_cell.length_c   1.000
_cell.angle_alpha   90.00
_cell.angle_beta   90.00
_cell.angle_gamma   90.00
#
_symmetry.space_group_name_H-M   'P 1'
#
loop_
_entity.id
_entity.type
_entity.pdbx_description
1 polymer ?
#
loop_
_entity_poly.entity_id
_entity_poly.type
_entity_poly.pdbx_seq_one_letter_code
_entity_poly.pdbx_strand_id
1 'polypeptide(L)'
;MSASPPYSSGINPQAVVRNKSSRQSVPRTRYRACLICSYVQTSPDWLAYGCPNCEELLGSVGSQERVKQCTSLQFDGVIAMLQPKESWVARWQRLGPMRPGLYAARVIGRPPRDVLRKLKEKGVPYVPRDDVAGENAQNQEDESVDEDEDDYEDDGMVVDDAEEIEDDGEEDTGRGGGARRKSGIRFEVSESEDEDEE
;
A
#
# COMPACT_ATOMS: atom_id res chain seq x y z
N MET A 1 -18.88 49.39 -63.60
CA MET A 1 -17.70 49.62 -62.73
C MET A 1 -17.69 48.52 -61.68
N SER A 2 -17.13 47.37 -62.02
CA SER A 2 -17.03 46.18 -61.16
C SER A 2 -15.59 46.07 -60.67
N ALA A 3 -15.35 46.38 -59.40
CA ALA A 3 -14.08 46.14 -58.75
C ALA A 3 -14.29 45.10 -57.65
N SER A 4 -13.84 43.87 -57.91
CA SER A 4 -13.60 42.87 -56.87
C SER A 4 -12.13 42.99 -56.41
N PRO A 5 -11.83 42.99 -55.11
CA PRO A 5 -10.45 42.92 -54.62
C PRO A 5 -9.90 41.48 -54.69
N PRO A 6 -8.57 41.30 -54.87
CA PRO A 6 -7.95 39.98 -54.99
C PRO A 6 -7.65 39.41 -53.59
N TYR A 7 -8.40 38.40 -53.16
CA TYR A 7 -7.95 37.53 -52.06
C TYR A 7 -7.39 36.25 -52.68
N SER A 8 -6.09 36.26 -52.97
CA SER A 8 -5.35 35.04 -53.31
C SER A 8 -5.14 34.25 -52.02
N SER A 9 -6.08 33.36 -51.72
CA SER A 9 -5.96 32.37 -50.64
C SER A 9 -4.98 31.27 -51.04
N GLY A 10 -3.69 31.56 -50.93
CA GLY A 10 -2.62 30.58 -51.06
C GLY A 10 -2.37 29.84 -49.75
N ILE A 11 -3.34 29.07 -49.26
CA ILE A 11 -3.05 28.05 -48.23
C ILE A 11 -2.58 26.81 -48.98
N ASN A 12 -1.27 26.53 -48.91
CA ASN A 12 -0.67 25.34 -49.52
C ASN A 12 -1.14 24.09 -48.73
N PRO A 13 -1.95 23.18 -49.32
CA PRO A 13 -2.48 22.01 -48.62
C PRO A 13 -1.41 20.95 -48.30
N GLN A 14 -0.15 21.15 -48.71
CA GLN A 14 0.97 20.25 -48.42
C GLN A 14 1.90 20.72 -47.30
N ALA A 15 1.62 21.84 -46.63
CA ALA A 15 2.36 22.25 -45.45
C ALA A 15 1.94 21.45 -44.21
N VAL A 16 2.04 20.11 -44.29
CA VAL A 16 2.08 19.27 -43.10
C VAL A 16 3.45 19.50 -42.47
N VAL A 17 3.49 20.38 -41.47
CA VAL A 17 4.63 20.51 -40.57
C VAL A 17 4.77 19.17 -39.86
N ARG A 18 5.52 18.25 -40.46
CA ARG A 18 5.97 17.01 -39.81
C ARG A 18 6.94 17.43 -38.72
N ASN A 19 6.40 17.72 -37.54
CA ASN A 19 7.21 17.96 -36.37
C ASN A 19 7.87 16.62 -36.02
N LYS A 20 9.07 16.38 -36.55
CA LYS A 20 9.96 15.31 -36.12
C LYS A 20 10.56 15.70 -34.77
N SER A 21 9.71 16.04 -33.79
CA SER A 21 10.14 15.96 -32.40
C SER A 21 10.33 14.47 -32.17
N SER A 22 11.60 14.05 -32.11
CA SER A 22 11.94 12.81 -31.43
C SER A 22 11.07 12.77 -30.18
N ARG A 23 10.30 11.70 -30.00
CA ARG A 23 9.67 11.43 -28.71
C ARG A 23 10.82 11.14 -27.76
N GLN A 24 11.53 12.18 -27.35
CA GLN A 24 12.39 12.12 -26.19
C GLN A 24 11.41 11.79 -25.08
N SER A 25 11.46 10.53 -24.66
CA SER A 25 10.80 10.10 -23.43
C SER A 25 11.22 11.12 -22.40
N VAL A 26 10.26 11.91 -21.89
CA VAL A 26 10.50 12.79 -20.75
C VAL A 26 11.29 11.93 -19.76
N PRO A 27 12.54 12.29 -19.43
CA PRO A 27 13.31 11.50 -18.48
C PRO A 27 12.39 11.35 -17.28
N ARG A 28 12.12 10.12 -16.88
CA ARG A 28 11.27 9.82 -15.71
C ARG A 28 12.02 10.30 -14.47
N THR A 29 12.20 11.61 -14.33
CA THR A 29 12.44 12.28 -13.06
C THR A 29 11.37 11.71 -12.16
N ARG A 30 11.82 10.85 -11.25
CA ARG A 30 11.06 9.68 -10.83
C ARG A 30 9.83 10.13 -10.05
N TYR A 31 8.71 10.29 -10.76
CA TYR A 31 7.41 10.56 -10.18
C TYR A 31 7.13 9.45 -9.17
N ARG A 32 6.57 9.83 -8.04
CA ARG A 32 6.17 8.89 -7.00
C ARG A 32 4.71 9.15 -6.65
N ALA A 33 3.96 8.08 -6.44
CA ALA A 33 2.58 8.13 -6.03
C ALA A 33 2.43 7.84 -4.53
N CYS A 34 1.60 8.60 -3.84
CA CYS A 34 1.30 8.39 -2.43
C CYS A 34 0.56 7.05 -2.20
N LEU A 35 1.03 6.26 -1.25
CA LEU A 35 0.41 4.96 -0.91
C LEU A 35 -0.96 5.08 -0.20
N ILE A 36 -1.32 6.29 0.26
CA ILE A 36 -2.60 6.57 0.94
C ILE A 36 -3.63 7.18 -0.01
N CYS A 37 -3.26 8.26 -0.72
CA CYS A 37 -4.19 9.05 -1.52
C CYS A 37 -3.94 9.02 -3.02
N SER A 38 -2.93 8.29 -3.51
CA SER A 38 -2.52 8.22 -4.93
C SER A 38 -1.99 9.51 -5.57
N TYR A 39 -1.78 10.59 -4.80
CA TYR A 39 -1.21 11.85 -5.33
C TYR A 39 0.18 11.63 -5.95
N VAL A 40 0.42 12.21 -7.12
CA VAL A 40 1.63 12.05 -7.94
C VAL A 40 2.37 13.37 -8.03
N GLN A 41 3.66 13.35 -7.69
CA GLN A 41 4.58 14.45 -7.92
C GLN A 41 6.02 13.94 -8.05
N THR A 42 6.95 14.84 -8.36
CA THR A 42 8.35 14.46 -8.54
C THR A 42 9.01 14.15 -7.19
N SER A 43 10.06 13.33 -7.20
CA SER A 43 10.84 13.05 -6.00
C SER A 43 11.38 14.29 -5.25
N PRO A 44 11.88 15.36 -5.91
CA PRO A 44 12.29 16.57 -5.20
C PRO A 44 11.11 17.34 -4.59
N ASP A 45 9.96 17.41 -5.27
CA ASP A 45 8.77 18.08 -4.70
C ASP A 45 8.26 17.35 -3.46
N TRP A 46 8.33 16.02 -3.46
CA TRP A 46 8.05 15.21 -2.27
C TRP A 46 8.93 15.60 -1.08
N LEU A 47 10.22 15.82 -1.31
CA LEU A 47 11.16 16.18 -0.25
C LEU A 47 10.92 17.62 0.26
N ALA A 48 10.54 18.54 -0.63
CA ALA A 48 10.35 19.95 -0.31
C ALA A 48 8.99 20.26 0.33
N TYR A 49 7.92 19.66 -0.18
CA TYR A 49 6.54 20.04 0.15
C TYR A 49 5.71 18.91 0.75
N GLY A 50 6.11 17.65 0.55
CA GLY A 50 5.36 16.50 1.05
C GLY A 50 4.00 16.31 0.36
N CYS A 51 3.09 15.54 1.00
CA CYS A 51 1.77 15.26 0.43
C CYS A 51 0.76 16.36 0.76
N PRO A 52 0.12 17.03 -0.21
CA PRO A 52 -0.88 18.05 0.10
C PRO A 52 -2.13 17.50 0.81
N ASN A 53 -2.34 16.17 0.79
CA ASN A 53 -3.49 15.51 1.41
C ASN A 53 -3.14 14.75 2.70
N CYS A 54 -1.89 14.28 2.85
CA CYS A 54 -1.53 13.29 3.87
C CYS A 54 -0.31 13.68 4.71
N GLU A 55 0.26 14.87 4.53
CA GLU A 55 1.55 15.21 5.16
C GLU A 55 1.54 15.06 6.68
N GLU A 56 0.42 15.39 7.33
CA GLU A 56 0.28 15.22 8.78
C GLU A 56 0.43 13.76 9.25
N LEU A 57 0.08 12.79 8.39
CA LEU A 57 0.26 11.36 8.66
C LEU A 57 1.67 10.91 8.30
N LEU A 58 2.17 11.38 7.16
CA LEU A 58 3.40 10.90 6.56
C LEU A 58 4.64 11.51 7.22
N GLY A 59 4.67 12.81 7.51
CA GLY A 59 5.87 13.51 7.98
C GLY A 59 7.05 13.32 7.03
N SER A 60 6.80 13.45 5.73
CA SER A 60 7.75 13.13 4.65
C SER A 60 8.66 14.31 4.27
N VAL A 61 8.28 15.55 4.58
CA VAL A 61 9.07 16.75 4.30
C VAL A 61 10.44 16.65 4.95
N GLY A 62 11.50 16.95 4.19
CA GLY A 62 12.88 16.91 4.66
C GLY A 62 13.48 15.51 4.86
N SER A 63 12.69 14.42 4.72
CA SER A 63 13.18 13.05 4.91
C SER A 63 13.03 12.22 3.64
N GLN A 64 14.15 12.03 2.92
CA GLN A 64 14.16 11.20 1.70
C GLN A 64 13.79 9.75 1.99
N GLU A 65 14.16 9.22 3.15
CA GLU A 65 13.81 7.86 3.55
C GLU A 65 12.32 7.72 3.78
N ARG A 66 11.71 8.70 4.45
CA ARG A 66 10.27 8.71 4.67
C ARG A 66 9.48 8.82 3.37
N VAL A 67 9.95 9.65 2.44
CA VAL A 67 9.38 9.72 1.08
C VAL A 67 9.41 8.35 0.42
N LYS A 68 10.52 7.60 0.50
CA LYS A 68 10.62 6.27 -0.12
C LYS A 68 9.62 5.27 0.47
N GLN A 69 9.43 5.28 1.78
CA GLN A 69 8.54 4.36 2.49
C GLN A 69 7.06 4.68 2.26
N CYS A 70 6.71 5.96 2.11
CA CYS A 70 5.31 6.40 2.01
C CYS A 70 4.81 6.54 0.56
N THR A 71 5.68 6.35 -0.43
CA THR A 71 5.36 6.55 -1.86
C THR A 71 5.97 5.49 -2.75
N SER A 72 5.29 5.15 -3.84
CA SER A 72 5.73 4.12 -4.79
C SER A 72 6.18 4.71 -6.12
N LEU A 73 7.21 4.09 -6.72
CA LEU A 73 7.62 4.30 -8.11
C LEU A 73 6.79 3.47 -9.09
N GLN A 74 6.07 2.47 -8.59
CA GLN A 74 5.27 1.54 -9.36
C GLN A 74 3.80 1.96 -9.25
N PHE A 75 3.34 2.70 -10.24
CA PHE A 75 1.96 3.14 -10.35
C PHE A 75 1.56 3.21 -11.83
N ASP A 76 0.28 3.01 -12.09
CA ASP A 76 -0.28 2.95 -13.43
C ASP A 76 -1.37 3.99 -13.62
N GLY A 77 -1.41 4.58 -14.82
CA GLY A 77 -2.33 5.65 -15.18
C GLY A 77 -2.05 6.95 -14.43
N VAL A 78 -2.29 8.08 -15.09
CA VAL A 78 -2.26 9.41 -14.44
C VAL A 78 -3.57 10.12 -14.74
N ILE A 79 -4.17 10.66 -13.70
CA ILE A 79 -5.44 11.38 -13.70
C ILE A 79 -5.12 12.81 -13.29
N ALA A 80 -5.38 13.77 -14.17
CA ALA A 80 -5.33 15.19 -13.82
C ALA A 80 -6.67 15.59 -13.20
N MET A 81 -6.69 15.75 -11.87
CA MET A 81 -7.88 16.10 -11.13
C MET A 81 -7.97 17.60 -10.90
N LEU A 82 -8.94 18.26 -11.53
CA LEU A 82 -9.17 19.70 -11.40
C LEU A 82 -10.26 20.03 -10.38
N GLN A 83 -11.39 19.30 -10.44
CA GLN A 83 -12.56 19.51 -9.60
C GLN A 83 -13.00 18.18 -8.94
N PRO A 84 -12.36 17.78 -7.83
CA PRO A 84 -12.62 16.51 -7.15
C PRO A 84 -14.07 16.32 -6.67
N LYS A 85 -14.75 17.41 -6.30
CA LYS A 85 -16.12 17.36 -5.74
C LYS A 85 -17.20 17.05 -6.79
N GLU A 86 -16.97 17.41 -8.04
CA GLU A 86 -17.96 17.30 -9.13
C GLU A 86 -17.65 16.14 -10.09
N SER A 87 -16.39 15.68 -10.11
CA SER A 87 -15.93 14.63 -11.02
C SER A 87 -16.44 13.24 -10.65
N TRP A 88 -17.10 12.56 -11.60
CA TRP A 88 -17.41 11.14 -11.47
C TRP A 88 -16.16 10.28 -11.29
N VAL A 89 -15.07 10.60 -12.00
CA VAL A 89 -13.78 9.89 -11.87
C VAL A 89 -13.24 10.03 -10.45
N ALA A 90 -13.38 11.19 -9.82
CA ALA A 90 -12.97 11.40 -8.43
C ALA A 90 -13.80 10.55 -7.47
N ARG A 91 -15.12 10.46 -7.67
CA ARG A 91 -15.98 9.60 -6.85
C ARG A 91 -15.59 8.13 -6.99
N TRP A 92 -15.41 7.66 -8.23
CA TRP A 92 -14.97 6.29 -8.52
C TRP A 92 -13.62 5.97 -7.87
N GLN A 93 -12.68 6.90 -7.91
CA GLN A 93 -11.35 6.74 -7.32
C GLN A 93 -11.24 7.08 -5.82
N ARG A 94 -12.37 7.42 -5.16
CA ARG A 94 -12.42 7.85 -3.76
C ARG A 94 -11.49 9.06 -3.47
N LEU A 95 -11.45 10.01 -4.42
CA LEU A 95 -10.65 11.24 -4.38
C LEU A 95 -11.50 12.50 -4.08
N GLY A 96 -12.81 12.35 -3.82
CA GLY A 96 -13.72 13.47 -3.56
C GLY A 96 -13.23 14.55 -2.57
N PRO A 97 -12.67 14.18 -1.40
CA PRO A 97 -12.16 15.16 -0.42
C PRO A 97 -10.73 15.65 -0.69
N MET A 98 -10.06 15.16 -1.73
CA MET A 98 -8.66 15.45 -1.99
C MET A 98 -8.46 16.80 -2.69
N ARG A 99 -7.25 17.36 -2.65
CA ARG A 99 -6.90 18.60 -3.35
C ARG A 99 -6.78 18.38 -4.88
N PRO A 100 -6.98 19.41 -5.72
CA PRO A 100 -6.65 19.31 -7.15
C PRO A 100 -5.18 18.94 -7.38
N GLY A 101 -4.90 18.18 -8.44
CA GLY A 101 -3.54 17.78 -8.81
C GLY A 101 -3.49 16.49 -9.62
N LEU A 102 -2.30 15.89 -9.74
CA LEU A 102 -2.11 14.62 -10.44
C LEU A 102 -2.29 13.45 -9.48
N TYR A 103 -3.01 12.42 -9.93
CA TYR A 103 -3.26 11.20 -9.18
C TYR A 103 -2.96 9.98 -10.03
N ALA A 104 -2.52 8.89 -9.42
CA ALA A 104 -2.36 7.61 -10.10
C ALA A 104 -3.70 6.86 -10.14
N ALA A 105 -3.96 6.13 -11.22
CA ALA A 105 -5.16 5.27 -11.28
C ALA A 105 -5.01 4.03 -10.39
N ARG A 106 -3.78 3.52 -10.29
CA ARG A 106 -3.38 2.40 -9.42
C ARG A 106 -2.01 2.66 -8.81
N VAL A 107 -1.81 2.28 -7.55
CA VAL A 107 -0.50 2.36 -6.87
C VAL A 107 -0.17 1.03 -6.22
N ILE A 108 1.00 0.47 -6.54
CA ILE A 108 1.49 -0.78 -5.96
C ILE A 108 2.30 -0.48 -4.70
N GLY A 109 1.99 -1.16 -3.61
CA GLY A 109 2.72 -1.11 -2.35
C GLY A 109 1.82 -0.93 -1.12
N ARG A 110 2.43 -0.92 0.07
CA ARG A 110 1.73 -0.70 1.34
C ARG A 110 2.48 0.34 2.17
N PRO A 111 1.77 1.27 2.83
CA PRO A 111 2.40 2.23 3.73
C PRO A 111 2.99 1.49 4.96
N PRO A 112 3.96 2.10 5.65
CA PRO A 112 4.55 1.50 6.84
C PRO A 112 3.54 1.42 8.00
N ARG A 113 3.77 0.46 8.91
CA ARG A 113 2.85 0.12 10.02
C ARG A 113 2.52 1.32 10.93
N ASP A 114 3.47 2.24 11.13
CA ASP A 114 3.26 3.43 11.93
C ASP A 114 2.28 4.42 11.29
N VAL A 115 2.30 4.56 9.95
CA VAL A 115 1.31 5.37 9.21
C VAL A 115 -0.08 4.73 9.28
N LEU A 116 -0.15 3.40 9.20
CA LEU A 116 -1.41 2.66 9.36
C LEU A 116 -2.00 2.84 10.77
N ARG A 117 -1.16 2.82 11.81
CA ARG A 117 -1.58 3.07 13.19
C ARG A 117 -2.18 4.47 13.34
N LYS A 118 -1.51 5.51 12.82
CA LYS A 118 -2.02 6.89 12.82
C LYS A 118 -3.35 7.03 12.08
N LEU A 119 -3.56 6.28 11.00
CA LEU A 119 -4.83 6.24 10.29
C LEU A 119 -5.94 5.64 11.16
N LYS A 120 -5.65 4.51 11.83
CA LYS A 120 -6.58 3.84 12.76
C LYS A 120 -6.93 4.74 13.95
N GLU A 121 -5.96 5.42 14.54
CA GLU A 121 -6.18 6.39 15.63
C GLU A 121 -7.08 7.55 15.21
N LYS A 122 -7.00 7.99 13.95
CA LYS A 122 -7.91 9.01 13.38
C LYS A 122 -9.27 8.45 12.94
N GLY A 123 -9.51 7.15 13.12
CA GLY A 123 -10.75 6.50 12.69
C GLY A 123 -10.92 6.41 11.17
N VAL A 124 -9.83 6.53 10.39
CA VAL A 124 -9.87 6.45 8.93
C VAL A 124 -9.37 5.07 8.49
N PRO A 125 -10.23 4.21 7.91
CA PRO A 125 -9.78 2.91 7.42
C PRO A 125 -8.82 3.07 6.24
N TYR A 126 -7.73 2.30 6.26
CA TYR A 126 -6.83 2.22 5.12
C TYR A 126 -7.45 1.36 4.02
N VAL A 127 -7.57 1.94 2.82
CA VAL A 127 -8.00 1.23 1.61
C VAL A 127 -6.80 1.16 0.67
N PRO A 128 -6.31 -0.04 0.33
CA PRO A 128 -5.27 -0.21 -0.66
C PRO A 128 -5.62 0.44 -2.01
N ARG A 129 -4.60 0.89 -2.72
CA ARG A 129 -4.73 1.57 -4.02
C ARG A 129 -4.33 0.67 -5.20
N ASP A 130 -4.16 -0.61 -4.94
CA ASP A 130 -4.00 -1.66 -5.92
C ASP A 130 -5.30 -2.42 -6.12
N ASP A 131 -5.56 -2.87 -7.36
CA ASP A 131 -6.78 -3.56 -7.76
C ASP A 131 -6.92 -4.98 -7.16
N VAL A 132 -6.04 -5.36 -6.21
CA VAL A 132 -6.17 -6.60 -5.40
C VAL A 132 -7.24 -6.40 -4.33
N ALA A 133 -8.44 -6.03 -4.76
CA ALA A 133 -9.64 -6.11 -3.96
C ALA A 133 -10.26 -7.49 -4.22
N GLY A 134 -9.91 -8.50 -3.41
CA GLY A 134 -10.60 -9.78 -3.48
C GLY A 134 -10.03 -10.94 -2.67
N GLU A 135 -8.71 -11.02 -2.47
CA GLU A 135 -8.09 -12.16 -1.80
C GLU A 135 -7.02 -11.62 -0.83
N ASN A 136 -7.14 -11.88 0.47
CA ASN A 136 -6.13 -11.58 1.51
C ASN A 136 -5.97 -10.13 2.07
N ALA A 137 -7.03 -9.32 2.17
CA ALA A 137 -6.96 -8.04 2.90
C ALA A 137 -6.97 -8.17 4.45
N GLN A 138 -7.06 -9.38 5.01
CA GLN A 138 -7.21 -9.62 6.46
C GLN A 138 -6.04 -10.35 7.15
N ASN A 139 -5.05 -10.88 6.43
CA ASN A 139 -3.94 -11.61 7.05
C ASN A 139 -2.75 -10.70 7.40
N GLN A 140 -3.00 -9.67 8.22
CA GLN A 140 -1.92 -8.89 8.83
C GLN A 140 -2.32 -8.34 10.20
N GLU A 141 -3.20 -9.05 10.89
CA GLU A 141 -3.40 -8.90 12.33
C GLU A 141 -2.63 -10.05 12.99
N ASP A 142 -1.84 -9.70 14.01
CA ASP A 142 -1.28 -10.62 15.00
C ASP A 142 0.02 -11.39 14.66
N GLU A 143 1.14 -10.66 14.59
CA GLU A 143 2.37 -11.16 15.21
C GLU A 143 2.50 -10.41 16.54
N SER A 144 1.71 -10.81 17.55
CA SER A 144 2.16 -10.67 18.93
C SER A 144 3.47 -11.45 19.04
N VAL A 145 4.57 -10.69 19.03
CA VAL A 145 5.80 -11.18 19.62
C VAL A 145 5.48 -11.22 21.11
N ASP A 146 5.02 -12.38 21.57
CA ASP A 146 5.14 -12.75 22.97
C ASP A 146 6.64 -12.88 23.23
N GLU A 147 7.28 -11.75 23.51
CA GLU A 147 8.51 -11.68 24.30
C GLU A 147 8.11 -12.08 25.73
N ASP A 148 7.71 -13.34 25.91
CA ASP A 148 7.84 -14.01 27.19
C ASP A 148 9.35 -14.22 27.37
N GLU A 149 9.97 -13.17 27.88
CA GLU A 149 11.31 -13.13 28.42
C GLU A 149 11.28 -14.04 29.66
N ASP A 150 11.40 -15.35 29.45
CA ASP A 150 11.53 -16.34 30.50
C ASP A 150 12.80 -16.04 31.31
N ASP A 151 12.57 -15.30 32.39
CA ASP A 151 13.18 -15.38 33.72
C ASP A 151 14.39 -16.34 33.80
N TYR A 152 15.56 -15.84 33.38
CA TYR A 152 16.85 -16.42 33.76
C TYR A 152 17.07 -16.11 35.25
N GLU A 153 16.45 -16.92 36.12
CA GLU A 153 16.86 -16.98 37.52
C GLU A 153 18.26 -17.63 37.58
N ASP A 154 19.25 -16.74 37.68
CA ASP A 154 20.64 -16.96 38.01
C ASP A 154 20.78 -17.51 39.44
N ASP A 155 20.57 -18.82 39.61
CA ASP A 155 21.03 -19.54 40.79
C ASP A 155 22.27 -20.36 40.44
N GLY A 156 23.42 -19.77 40.74
CA GLY A 156 24.74 -20.34 40.54
C GLY A 156 24.92 -21.68 41.25
N MET A 157 25.15 -22.75 40.48
CA MET A 157 25.63 -24.01 41.02
C MET A 157 27.16 -24.00 41.08
N VAL A 158 27.65 -23.90 42.31
CA VAL A 158 29.05 -24.06 42.71
C VAL A 158 29.51 -25.47 42.32
N VAL A 159 30.58 -25.58 41.54
CA VAL A 159 31.27 -26.85 41.29
C VAL A 159 32.26 -27.09 42.42
N ASP A 160 31.89 -27.94 43.36
CA ASP A 160 32.85 -28.59 44.26
C ASP A 160 32.89 -30.09 43.92
N ASP A 161 34.12 -30.57 43.80
CA ASP A 161 34.53 -31.94 43.55
C ASP A 161 33.78 -32.99 44.40
N ALA A 162 33.46 -34.15 43.79
CA ALA A 162 34.00 -35.45 44.17
C ALA A 162 33.06 -36.66 43.84
N GLU A 163 33.67 -37.62 43.15
CA GLU A 163 33.54 -39.09 43.28
C GLU A 163 32.51 -39.88 42.44
N GLU A 164 33.07 -40.98 41.90
CA GLU A 164 32.48 -42.11 41.18
C GLU A 164 31.42 -42.86 42.01
N ILE A 165 30.32 -43.28 41.36
CA ILE A 165 29.59 -44.52 41.71
C ILE A 165 29.10 -45.20 40.42
N GLU A 166 29.29 -46.52 40.40
CA GLU A 166 29.12 -47.48 39.31
C GLU A 166 27.66 -47.86 39.01
N ASP A 167 27.45 -48.20 37.74
CA ASP A 167 26.63 -49.28 37.13
C ASP A 167 25.68 -50.13 38.00
N ASP A 168 24.38 -50.10 37.65
CA ASP A 168 23.54 -51.30 37.47
C ASP A 168 22.12 -51.03 36.90
N GLY A 169 21.84 -51.66 35.75
CA GLY A 169 20.61 -52.47 35.55
C GLY A 169 19.29 -51.82 35.09
N GLU A 170 18.87 -52.24 33.88
CA GLU A 170 17.62 -53.01 33.63
C GLU A 170 16.63 -52.47 32.57
N GLU A 171 16.28 -53.37 31.64
CA GLU A 171 15.31 -53.27 30.54
C GLU A 171 13.86 -53.27 31.06
N ASP A 172 12.91 -52.61 30.39
CA ASP A 172 11.73 -53.28 29.81
C ASP A 172 10.95 -52.36 28.83
N THR A 173 10.30 -53.06 27.91
CA THR A 173 9.55 -52.72 26.71
C THR A 173 8.28 -51.88 26.90
N GLY A 174 7.86 -51.14 25.86
CA GLY A 174 6.56 -50.44 25.88
C GLY A 174 6.17 -49.69 24.61
N ARG A 175 5.49 -50.38 23.71
CA ARG A 175 4.89 -49.91 22.43
C ARG A 175 3.59 -49.13 22.67
N GLY A 176 3.37 -48.00 22.00
CA GLY A 176 2.04 -47.37 21.95
C GLY A 176 1.95 -46.06 21.16
N GLY A 177 1.56 -46.15 19.88
CA GLY A 177 1.22 -44.99 19.05
C GLY A 177 -0.19 -44.44 19.36
N GLY A 178 -0.34 -43.11 19.31
CA GLY A 178 -1.60 -42.42 19.49
C GLY A 178 -1.75 -41.25 18.51
N ALA A 179 -2.58 -41.44 17.48
CA ALA A 179 -2.94 -40.45 16.49
C ALA A 179 -3.81 -39.33 17.13
N ARG A 180 -3.36 -38.07 17.05
CA ARG A 180 -4.17 -36.90 17.45
C ARG A 180 -5.14 -36.53 16.33
N ARG A 181 -6.41 -36.48 16.72
CA ARG A 181 -7.59 -36.28 15.88
C ARG A 181 -7.72 -34.81 15.48
N LYS A 182 -7.91 -34.55 14.18
CA LYS A 182 -8.35 -33.25 13.67
C LYS A 182 -9.83 -33.06 14.04
N SER A 183 -10.15 -32.17 14.95
CA SER A 183 -11.51 -31.67 15.14
C SER A 183 -11.77 -30.57 14.10
N GLY A 184 -12.43 -30.95 13.01
CA GLY A 184 -13.04 -30.00 12.08
C GLY A 184 -14.28 -29.40 12.73
N ILE A 185 -14.29 -28.09 12.92
CA ILE A 185 -15.50 -27.32 13.21
C ILE A 185 -16.19 -27.07 11.87
N ARG A 186 -17.37 -27.68 11.72
CA ARG A 186 -18.33 -27.42 10.65
C ARG A 186 -19.25 -26.32 11.16
N PHE A 187 -19.12 -25.12 10.59
CA PHE A 187 -20.05 -24.03 10.84
C PHE A 187 -21.15 -24.11 9.77
N GLU A 188 -22.37 -24.44 10.18
CA GLU A 188 -23.56 -24.32 9.33
C GLU A 188 -24.01 -22.86 9.35
N VAL A 189 -24.01 -22.22 8.19
CA VAL A 189 -24.59 -20.89 8.00
C VAL A 189 -26.06 -21.11 7.66
N SER A 190 -26.91 -20.79 8.63
CA SER A 190 -28.35 -20.59 8.45
C SER A 190 -28.57 -19.32 7.64
N GLU A 191 -29.09 -19.48 6.41
CA GLU A 191 -29.64 -18.41 5.60
C GLU A 191 -30.94 -17.92 6.25
N SER A 192 -31.01 -16.64 6.61
CA SER A 192 -32.27 -15.95 6.91
C SER A 192 -32.55 -14.98 5.76
N GLU A 193 -33.57 -15.31 4.98
CA GLU A 193 -34.19 -14.46 3.98
C GLU A 193 -34.91 -13.32 4.71
N ASP A 194 -34.47 -12.07 4.53
CA ASP A 194 -35.26 -10.91 4.93
C ASP A 194 -36.03 -10.42 3.70
N GLU A 195 -37.35 -10.56 3.85
CA GLU A 195 -38.39 -10.26 2.88
C GLU A 195 -38.50 -8.75 2.61
N ASP A 196 -38.76 -8.43 1.34
CA ASP A 196 -39.16 -7.12 0.85
C ASP A 196 -40.54 -6.72 1.42
N GLU A 197 -40.67 -5.53 2.02
CA GLU A 197 -41.97 -4.84 2.13
C GLU A 197 -41.84 -3.33 1.81
N GLU A 198 -42.43 -2.99 0.66
CA GLU A 198 -43.11 -1.75 0.20
C GLU A 198 -42.63 -0.34 0.58
#